data_AF-A0A653BWW2-F1
#
_entry.id   AF-A0A653BWW2-F1
#
_cell.length_a   1.000
_cell.length_b   1.000
_cell.length_c   1.000
_cell.angle_alpha   90.00
_cell.angle_beta   90.00
_cell.angle_gamma   90.00
#
_symmetry.space_group_name_H-M   'P 1'
#
loop_
_entity.id
_entity.type
_entity.pdbx_description
1 polymer ?
#
loop_
_entity_poly.entity_id
_entity_poly.type
_entity_poly.pdbx_seq_one_letter_code
_entity_poly.pdbx_strand_id
1 'polypeptide(L)'
;MPEDNDPYAVAAKGKLKLKCDTGIKKKKKKKDKKLIEKVVKTVETEEQVQQQPKPQQTKTKAELAFLQQQEKMKTKRILEKASQTHKERVEKFNQHLDSLTEHFDIPKVSWTK
;
A
#
# COMPACT_ATOMS: atom_id res chain seq x y z
N MET A 1 -3.50 -17.94 46.79
CA MET A 1 -4.10 -16.91 45.92
C MET A 1 -3.78 -17.25 44.48
N PRO A 2 -4.71 -17.04 43.54
CA PRO A 2 -4.91 -17.84 42.33
C PRO A 2 -4.23 -17.26 41.09
N GLU A 3 -3.98 -18.15 40.13
CA GLU A 3 -3.90 -17.93 38.67
C GLU A 3 -2.77 -17.02 38.14
N ASP A 4 -1.62 -17.63 37.86
CA ASP A 4 -0.70 -17.19 36.78
C ASP A 4 -1.38 -17.42 35.42
N ASN A 5 -2.44 -16.67 35.14
CA ASN A 5 -3.09 -16.66 33.83
C ASN A 5 -2.31 -15.70 32.94
N ASP A 6 -1.09 -16.09 32.56
CA ASP A 6 -0.34 -15.42 31.50
C ASP A 6 -1.07 -15.67 30.17
N PRO A 7 -1.76 -14.66 29.60
CA PRO A 7 -2.57 -14.82 28.39
C PRO A 7 -1.73 -15.18 27.15
N TYR A 8 -0.39 -15.16 27.27
CA TYR A 8 0.54 -15.51 26.20
C TYR A 8 1.26 -16.84 26.42
N ALA A 9 0.93 -17.61 27.47
CA ALA A 9 1.52 -18.93 27.71
C ALA A 9 1.30 -19.91 26.55
N VAL A 10 0.20 -19.75 25.81
CA VAL A 10 -0.19 -20.59 24.65
C VAL A 10 0.53 -20.17 23.36
N ALA A 11 1.23 -19.03 23.34
CA ALA A 11 1.92 -18.57 22.14
C ALA A 11 3.05 -19.54 21.77
N ALA A 12 3.10 -19.94 20.49
CA ALA A 12 4.14 -20.82 19.99
C ALA A 12 5.53 -20.17 20.16
N LYS A 13 6.31 -20.62 21.16
CA LYS A 13 7.65 -20.10 21.50
C LYS A 13 8.75 -20.45 20.47
N GLY A 14 8.36 -20.87 19.26
CA GLY A 14 9.25 -21.33 18.21
C GLY A 14 9.46 -20.28 17.11
N LYS A 15 10.63 -20.33 16.46
CA LYS A 15 10.92 -19.52 15.27
C LYS A 15 9.91 -19.79 14.17
N LEU A 16 9.16 -18.77 13.75
CA LEU A 16 8.20 -18.84 12.65
C LEU A 16 8.87 -19.26 11.34
N LYS A 17 8.53 -20.45 10.84
CA LYS A 17 9.01 -21.00 9.57
C LYS A 17 8.05 -20.60 8.44
N LEU A 18 8.36 -19.51 7.75
CA LEU A 18 7.63 -19.09 6.55
C LEU A 18 8.10 -19.91 5.35
N LYS A 19 7.19 -20.21 4.41
CA LYS A 19 7.45 -21.04 3.21
C LYS A 19 8.29 -20.32 2.13
N CYS A 20 9.32 -19.57 2.57
CA CYS A 20 10.34 -18.96 1.73
C CYS A 20 11.63 -18.69 2.54
N ASP A 21 12.16 -19.71 3.22
CA ASP A 21 13.52 -19.70 3.79
C ASP A 21 14.57 -19.77 2.65
N THR A 22 14.71 -18.71 1.87
CA THR A 22 15.92 -18.49 1.07
C THR A 22 16.78 -17.45 1.78
N GLY A 23 17.78 -17.93 2.53
CA GLY A 23 18.82 -17.08 3.10
C GLY A 23 19.38 -16.15 2.03
N ILE A 24 19.38 -14.85 2.34
CA ILE A 24 19.85 -13.80 1.43
C ILE A 24 21.38 -13.87 1.35
N LYS A 25 21.90 -14.73 0.48
CA LYS A 25 23.26 -14.58 -0.05
C LYS A 25 23.22 -13.51 -1.15
N LYS A 26 23.97 -12.42 -0.97
CA LYS A 26 24.13 -11.34 -1.95
C LYS A 26 24.64 -11.92 -3.28
N LYS A 27 23.74 -12.14 -4.26
CA LYS A 27 24.09 -12.27 -5.69
C LYS A 27 23.00 -11.62 -6.54
N LYS A 28 23.27 -10.37 -6.92
CA LYS A 28 22.40 -9.41 -7.60
C LYS A 28 22.34 -9.73 -9.11
N LYS A 29 21.54 -10.75 -9.49
CA LYS A 29 21.02 -10.97 -10.87
C LYS A 29 19.97 -12.08 -10.99
N LYS A 30 19.79 -12.93 -9.97
CA LYS A 30 18.84 -14.07 -9.98
C LYS A 30 17.49 -13.78 -9.30
N LYS A 31 17.27 -12.54 -8.82
CA LYS A 31 16.09 -12.14 -8.04
C LYS A 31 14.90 -11.80 -8.96
N ASP A 32 15.15 -11.24 -10.13
CA ASP A 32 14.09 -10.77 -11.04
C ASP A 32 13.36 -11.93 -11.72
N LYS A 33 14.06 -13.01 -12.11
CA LYS A 33 13.41 -14.25 -12.60
C LYS A 33 12.44 -14.86 -11.58
N LYS A 34 12.80 -14.87 -10.29
CA LYS A 34 11.93 -15.39 -9.22
C LYS A 34 10.73 -14.49 -8.93
N LEU A 35 10.84 -13.19 -9.21
CA LEU A 35 9.73 -12.26 -9.05
C LEU A 35 8.72 -12.44 -10.17
N ILE A 36 9.20 -12.58 -11.41
CA ILE A 36 8.38 -12.86 -12.60
C ILE A 36 7.65 -14.20 -12.44
N GLU A 37 8.35 -15.24 -12.00
CA GLU A 37 7.75 -16.57 -11.77
C GLU A 37 6.69 -16.56 -10.67
N LYS A 38 6.88 -15.74 -9.61
CA LYS A 38 5.85 -15.55 -8.57
C LYS A 38 4.64 -14.80 -9.10
N VAL A 39 4.85 -13.76 -9.91
CA VAL A 39 3.76 -12.97 -10.52
C VAL A 39 2.96 -13.83 -11.52
N VAL A 40 3.64 -14.64 -12.34
CA VAL A 40 3.00 -15.58 -13.26
C VAL A 40 2.18 -16.61 -12.49
N LYS A 41 2.74 -17.19 -11.41
CA LYS A 41 2.03 -18.17 -10.59
C LYS A 41 0.82 -17.59 -9.86
N THR A 42 0.85 -16.33 -9.44
CA THR A 42 -0.33 -15.66 -8.87
C THR A 42 -1.42 -15.41 -9.90
N VAL A 43 -1.05 -15.04 -11.14
CA VAL A 43 -2.00 -14.83 -12.25
C VAL A 43 -2.65 -16.15 -12.66
N GLU A 44 -1.88 -17.23 -12.78
CA GLU A 44 -2.40 -18.57 -13.10
C GLU A 44 -3.33 -19.13 -12.02
N THR A 45 -3.08 -18.81 -10.74
CA THR A 45 -3.92 -19.26 -9.63
C THR A 45 -5.26 -18.49 -9.59
N GLU A 46 -5.27 -17.23 -10.03
CA GLU A 46 -6.50 -16.45 -10.19
C GLU A 46 -7.35 -16.95 -11.38
N GLU A 47 -6.72 -17.37 -12.48
CA GLU A 47 -7.40 -17.94 -13.65
C GLU A 47 -8.05 -19.31 -13.36
N GLN A 48 -7.45 -20.15 -12.52
CA GLN A 48 -8.01 -21.47 -12.19
C GLN A 48 -9.18 -21.44 -11.19
N VAL A 49 -9.36 -20.35 -10.43
CA VAL A 49 -10.50 -20.21 -9.48
C VAL A 49 -11.79 -19.72 -10.18
N GLN A 50 -11.72 -19.40 -11.48
CA GLN A 50 -12.84 -18.87 -12.27
C GLN A 50 -13.74 -19.95 -12.92
N GLN A 51 -13.48 -21.25 -12.70
CA GLN A 51 -14.23 -22.36 -13.34
C GLN A 51 -15.43 -22.89 -12.52
N GLN A 52 -15.84 -22.18 -11.47
CA GLN A 52 -17.13 -22.45 -10.81
C GLN A 52 -18.15 -21.43 -11.32
N PRO A 53 -19.34 -21.83 -11.79
CA PRO A 53 -20.39 -20.90 -12.20
C PRO A 53 -20.97 -20.23 -10.94
N LYS A 54 -20.25 -19.24 -10.41
CA LYS A 54 -20.84 -18.26 -9.51
C LYS A 54 -21.94 -17.57 -10.31
N PRO A 55 -23.16 -17.37 -9.76
CA PRO A 55 -24.16 -16.58 -10.44
C PRO A 55 -23.51 -15.25 -10.81
N GLN A 56 -23.39 -14.99 -12.12
CA GLN A 56 -22.85 -13.74 -12.61
C GLN A 56 -23.80 -12.66 -12.12
N GLN A 57 -23.50 -12.08 -10.97
CA GLN A 57 -24.18 -10.88 -10.51
C GLN A 57 -23.83 -9.82 -11.54
N THR A 58 -24.73 -9.65 -12.51
CA THR A 58 -24.64 -8.60 -13.50
C THR A 58 -24.63 -7.30 -12.73
N LYS A 59 -23.55 -6.53 -12.88
CA LYS A 59 -23.38 -5.27 -12.19
C LYS A 59 -24.60 -4.39 -12.40
N THR A 60 -25.02 -3.70 -11.35
CA THR A 60 -26.13 -2.76 -11.45
C THR A 60 -25.75 -1.60 -12.38
N LYS A 61 -26.74 -0.90 -12.96
CA LYS A 61 -26.47 0.29 -13.80
C LYS A 61 -25.62 1.33 -13.06
N ALA A 62 -25.84 1.48 -11.75
CA ALA A 62 -25.07 2.37 -10.89
C ALA A 62 -23.61 1.89 -10.74
N GLU A 63 -23.38 0.60 -10.52
CA GLU A 63 -22.03 0.03 -10.46
C GLU A 63 -21.27 0.16 -11.78
N LEU A 64 -21.95 -0.04 -12.92
CA LEU A 64 -21.36 0.16 -14.24
C LEU A 64 -20.93 1.61 -14.45
N ALA A 65 -21.79 2.57 -14.10
CA ALA A 65 -21.46 3.99 -14.20
C ALA A 65 -20.28 4.37 -13.28
N PHE A 66 -20.26 3.86 -12.05
CA PHE A 66 -19.16 4.09 -11.11
C PHE A 66 -17.83 3.55 -11.63
N LEU A 67 -17.83 2.34 -12.20
CA LEU A 67 -16.62 1.74 -12.76
C LEU A 67 -16.08 2.54 -13.94
N GLN A 68 -16.95 2.97 -14.86
CA GLN A 68 -16.54 3.84 -15.96
C GLN A 68 -15.93 5.16 -15.46
N GLN A 69 -16.51 5.75 -14.42
CA GLN A 69 -15.95 6.96 -13.82
C GLN A 69 -14.61 6.67 -13.12
N GLN A 70 -14.50 5.54 -12.44
CA GLN A 70 -13.27 5.13 -11.78
C GLN A 70 -12.15 4.88 -12.79
N GLU A 71 -12.43 4.26 -13.94
CA GLU A 71 -11.48 4.08 -15.04
C GLU A 71 -11.00 5.42 -15.59
N LYS A 72 -11.93 6.36 -15.84
CA LYS A 72 -11.60 7.73 -16.26
C LYS A 72 -10.71 8.47 -15.24
N MET A 73 -10.93 8.25 -13.94
CA MET A 73 -10.10 8.86 -12.88
C MET A 73 -8.75 8.16 -12.73
N LYS A 74 -8.70 6.83 -12.92
CA LYS A 74 -7.47 6.03 -12.85
C LYS A 74 -6.48 6.50 -13.92
N THR A 75 -6.91 6.70 -15.16
CA THR A 75 -6.02 7.16 -16.24
C THR A 75 -5.39 8.52 -15.92
N LYS A 76 -6.21 9.48 -15.45
CA LYS A 76 -5.73 10.79 -15.00
C LYS A 76 -4.73 10.67 -13.85
N ARG A 77 -5.05 9.89 -12.82
CA ARG A 77 -4.17 9.67 -11.66
C ARG A 77 -2.86 9.00 -12.03
N ILE A 78 -2.88 8.05 -12.97
CA ILE A 78 -1.67 7.40 -13.50
C ILE A 78 -0.80 8.43 -14.20
N LEU A 79 -1.38 9.27 -15.07
CA LEU A 79 -0.67 10.31 -15.79
C LEU A 79 -0.04 11.34 -14.84
N GLU A 80 -0.78 11.83 -13.85
CA GLU A 80 -0.28 12.78 -12.84
C GLU A 80 0.82 12.19 -11.96
N LYS A 81 0.70 10.92 -11.57
CA LYS A 81 1.75 10.26 -10.78
C LYS A 81 3.00 9.97 -11.61
N ALA A 82 2.84 9.71 -12.90
CA ALA A 82 3.93 9.47 -13.82
C ALA A 82 4.65 10.75 -14.22
N SER A 83 3.96 11.91 -14.22
CA SER A 83 4.55 13.19 -14.61
C SER A 83 5.55 13.74 -13.60
N GLN A 84 5.41 13.41 -12.31
CA GLN A 84 6.30 13.88 -11.25
C GLN A 84 7.23 12.77 -10.78
N THR A 85 8.52 13.05 -10.82
CA THR A 85 9.54 12.23 -10.17
C THR A 85 9.42 12.31 -8.65
N HIS A 86 9.99 11.34 -7.93
CA HIS A 86 10.00 11.38 -6.47
C HIS A 86 10.71 12.63 -5.93
N LYS A 87 11.80 13.03 -6.58
CA LYS A 87 12.59 14.20 -6.20
C LYS A 87 11.75 15.48 -6.30
N GLU A 88 11.08 15.70 -7.43
CA GLU A 88 10.18 16.85 -7.61
C GLU A 88 9.04 16.87 -6.60
N ARG A 89 8.50 15.69 -6.23
CA ARG A 89 7.47 15.59 -5.19
C ARG A 89 7.99 16.01 -3.82
N VAL A 90 9.23 15.62 -3.48
CA VAL A 90 9.88 16.02 -2.23
C VAL A 90 10.22 17.51 -2.25
N GLU A 91 10.75 18.03 -3.36
CA GLU A 91 11.04 19.46 -3.50
C GLU A 91 9.78 20.31 -3.36
N LYS A 92 8.69 19.94 -4.05
CA LYS A 92 7.39 20.63 -3.92
C LYS A 92 6.82 20.54 -2.50
N PHE A 93 7.01 19.41 -1.82
CA PHE A 93 6.59 19.25 -0.44
C PHE A 93 7.40 20.16 0.49
N ASN A 94 8.71 20.24 0.32
CA ASN A 94 9.58 21.11 1.10
C ASN A 94 9.26 22.59 0.85
N GLN A 95 9.07 23.00 -0.41
CA GLN A 95 8.61 24.35 -0.75
C GLN A 95 7.28 24.70 -0.06
N HIS A 96 6.35 23.75 0.03
CA HIS A 96 5.09 23.97 0.73
C HIS A 96 5.31 24.17 2.24
N LEU A 97 6.16 23.35 2.87
CA LEU A 97 6.51 23.49 4.29
C LEU A 97 7.21 24.83 4.58
N ASP A 98 8.11 25.27 3.70
CA ASP A 98 8.80 26.56 3.84
C ASP A 98 7.83 27.74 3.74
N SER A 99 6.74 27.59 2.96
CA SER A 99 5.70 28.61 2.83
C SER A 99 4.69 28.62 3.98
N LEU A 100 4.64 27.55 4.79
CA LEU A 100 3.70 27.44 5.90
C LEU A 100 4.17 28.30 7.06
N THR A 101 3.25 29.06 7.63
CA THR A 101 3.52 29.89 8.81
C THR A 101 3.82 29.00 10.00
N GLU A 102 4.91 29.26 10.70
CA GLU A 102 5.27 28.55 11.94
C GLU A 102 4.20 28.72 13.04
N HIS A 103 3.57 29.90 13.08
CA HIS A 103 2.57 30.27 14.08
C HIS A 103 1.19 30.39 13.43
N PHE A 104 0.23 29.63 13.95
CA PHE A 104 -1.17 29.64 13.50
C PHE A 104 -2.05 30.63 14.29
N ASP A 105 -1.46 31.39 15.21
CA ASP A 105 -2.16 32.35 16.06
C ASP A 105 -1.46 33.71 16.03
N ILE A 106 -2.24 34.77 16.21
CA ILE A 106 -1.76 36.14 16.13
C ILE A 106 -1.07 36.48 17.46
N PRO A 107 0.17 36.99 17.44
CA PRO A 107 0.84 37.38 18.67
C PRO A 107 0.00 38.41 19.42
N LYS A 108 -0.18 38.22 20.73
CA LYS A 108 -0.92 39.15 21.59
C LYS A 108 -0.14 40.46 21.69
N VAL A 109 -0.78 41.57 21.35
CA VAL A 109 -0.20 42.91 21.48
C VAL A 109 -0.33 43.36 22.94
N SER A 110 0.68 43.08 23.76
CA SER A 110 0.87 43.80 25.03
C SER A 110 1.68 45.06 24.74
N TRP A 111 1.13 46.24 25.09
CA TRP A 111 1.88 47.49 25.06
C TRP A 111 2.92 47.42 26.19
N THR A 112 4.19 47.16 25.86
CA THR A 112 5.36 47.46 26.70
C THR A 112 6.65 47.16 25.93
N LYS A 113 7.59 48.10 26.02
CA LYS A 113 9.01 47.98 25.66
C LYS A 113 9.80 48.07 26.95
#